data_AF-A0A933I2I0-F1
#
_entry.id   AF-A0A933I2I0-F1
#
_cell.length_a   1.000
_cell.length_b   1.000
_cell.length_c   1.000
_cell.angle_alpha   90.00
_cell.angle_beta   90.00
_cell.angle_gamma   90.00
#
_symmetry.space_group_name_H-M   'P 1'
#
loop_
_entity.id
_entity.type
_entity.pdbx_description
1 polymer ?
#
loop_
_entity_poly.entity_id
_entity_poly.type
_entity_poly.pdbx_seq_one_letter_code
_entity_poly.pdbx_strand_id
1 'polypeptide(L)'
;MKHYLNIFRLIFVLFFLYLLGDAGYRWDAFKHYGSFYEFLISFSLITILWGVLSLAVTTVIWLIWKAIECFLARIGLNIKWEHLLIFAVNSVFIGVMLVIIKRFVWHSIVIEPYIRLLLVLGIFLVVTISTWLARNKAERLINAVLMRITLLVWLFGVIFLLSTPVAFYYAFKKNTDNVTAQTYPAGDTLPNIILVTFDALTARHMSLYGYHRETTPFIDEWAKDALLFTSAKSDGAYTTPRIFFRYKFKPA
;
A
#
# COMPACT_ATOMS: atom_id res chain seq x y z
N MET A 1 -4.27 7.65 -29.07
CA MET A 1 -4.92 6.50 -28.39
C MET A 1 -3.97 5.32 -28.17
N LYS A 2 -3.23 4.85 -29.19
CA LYS A 2 -2.27 3.72 -29.05
C LYS A 2 -1.24 3.88 -27.91
N HIS A 3 -0.62 5.06 -27.79
CA HIS A 3 0.36 5.33 -26.72
C HIS A 3 -0.25 5.30 -25.32
N TYR A 4 -1.49 5.78 -25.16
CA TYR A 4 -2.21 5.72 -23.89
C TYR A 4 -2.41 4.27 -23.44
N LEU A 5 -2.85 3.40 -24.36
CA LEU A 5 -3.07 1.99 -24.07
C LEU A 5 -1.78 1.27 -23.66
N ASN A 6 -0.65 1.63 -24.26
CA ASN A 6 0.65 1.06 -23.91
C ASN A 6 1.11 1.47 -22.50
N ILE A 7 0.91 2.75 -22.14
CA ILE A 7 1.21 3.27 -20.79
C ILE A 7 0.32 2.59 -19.76
N PHE A 8 -0.98 2.49 -20.06
CA PHE A 8 -1.95 1.80 -19.21
C PHE A 8 -1.52 0.37 -18.92
N ARG A 9 -1.19 -0.41 -19.97
CA ARG A 9 -0.75 -1.81 -19.81
C ARG A 9 0.45 -1.93 -18.88
N LEU A 10 1.43 -1.05 -19.01
CA LEU A 10 2.64 -1.08 -18.20
C LEU A 10 2.36 -0.72 -16.73
N ILE A 11 1.59 0.34 -16.47
CA ILE A 11 1.20 0.76 -15.12
C ILE A 11 0.31 -0.29 -14.46
N PHE A 12 -0.68 -0.80 -15.19
CA PHE A 12 -1.60 -1.83 -14.72
C PHE A 12 -0.85 -3.08 -14.25
N VAL A 13 0.10 -3.58 -15.05
CA VAL A 13 0.90 -4.75 -14.67
C VAL A 13 1.82 -4.47 -13.49
N LEU A 14 2.47 -3.30 -13.43
CA LEU A 14 3.30 -2.94 -12.28
C LEU A 14 2.49 -2.91 -10.98
N PHE A 15 1.29 -2.34 -11.01
CA PHE A 15 0.40 -2.28 -9.86
C PHE A 15 -0.14 -3.65 -9.46
N PHE A 16 -0.47 -4.50 -10.42
CA PHE A 16 -0.91 -5.88 -10.13
C PHE A 16 0.21 -6.78 -9.64
N LEU A 17 1.45 -6.59 -10.10
CA LEU A 17 2.60 -7.30 -9.54
C LEU A 17 2.86 -6.90 -8.10
N TYR A 18 2.75 -5.61 -7.78
CA TYR A 18 2.81 -5.13 -6.40
C TYR A 18 1.68 -5.73 -5.55
N LEU A 19 0.45 -5.71 -6.07
CA LEU A 19 -0.72 -6.32 -5.44
C LEU A 19 -0.52 -7.80 -5.13
N LEU A 20 0.08 -8.56 -6.05
CA LEU A 20 0.33 -9.99 -5.84
C LEU A 20 1.31 -10.23 -4.68
N GLY A 21 2.32 -9.36 -4.54
CA GLY A 21 3.22 -9.36 -3.38
C GLY A 21 2.50 -9.05 -2.07
N ASP A 22 1.68 -8.01 -2.04
CA ASP A 22 0.86 -7.63 -0.87
C ASP A 22 -0.13 -8.74 -0.49
N ALA A 23 -0.78 -9.36 -1.48
CA ALA A 23 -1.71 -10.46 -1.29
C ALA A 23 -1.03 -11.67 -0.63
N GLY A 24 0.21 -11.98 -0.99
CA GLY A 24 1.00 -13.03 -0.33
C GLY A 24 1.24 -12.74 1.15
N TYR A 25 1.58 -11.49 1.49
CA TYR A 25 1.75 -11.08 2.89
C TYR A 25 0.44 -11.16 3.68
N ARG A 26 -0.67 -10.73 3.09
CA ARG A 26 -1.99 -10.78 3.72
C ARG A 26 -2.49 -12.21 3.88
N TRP A 27 -2.23 -13.09 2.93
CA TRP A 27 -2.59 -14.50 3.01
C TRP A 27 -2.00 -15.16 4.25
N ASP A 28 -0.75 -14.85 4.60
CA ASP A 28 -0.11 -15.40 5.79
C ASP A 28 -0.86 -15.00 7.07
N ALA A 29 -1.35 -13.76 7.16
CA ALA A 29 -2.19 -13.33 8.28
C ALA A 29 -3.55 -14.05 8.30
N PHE A 30 -4.25 -14.14 7.16
CA PHE A 30 -5.55 -14.82 7.09
C PHE A 30 -5.45 -16.32 7.38
N LYS A 31 -4.37 -16.98 6.97
CA LYS A 31 -4.14 -18.40 7.24
C LYS A 31 -4.17 -18.73 8.75
N HIS A 32 -3.76 -17.78 9.60
CA HIS A 32 -3.70 -17.98 11.04
C HIS A 32 -4.96 -17.49 11.78
N TYR A 33 -5.62 -16.44 11.28
CA TYR A 33 -6.66 -15.72 12.05
C TYR A 33 -8.02 -15.58 11.37
N GLY A 34 -8.17 -16.00 10.11
CA GLY A 34 -9.40 -15.79 9.36
C GLY A 34 -9.74 -16.92 8.40
N SER A 35 -10.84 -16.76 7.68
CA SER A 35 -11.28 -17.71 6.67
C SER A 35 -10.73 -17.37 5.28
N PHE A 36 -10.60 -18.38 4.41
CA PHE A 36 -10.24 -18.17 3.00
C PHE A 36 -11.23 -17.21 2.29
N TYR A 37 -12.50 -17.23 2.70
CA TYR A 37 -13.53 -16.35 2.15
C TYR A 37 -13.28 -14.88 2.48
N GLU A 38 -12.88 -14.55 3.72
CA GLU A 38 -12.53 -13.18 4.11
C GLU A 38 -11.31 -12.65 3.36
N PHE A 39 -10.33 -13.53 3.11
CA PHE A 39 -9.20 -13.21 2.25
C PHE A 39 -9.66 -12.90 0.83
N LEU A 40 -10.53 -13.72 0.24
CA LEU A 40 -11.03 -13.53 -1.13
C LEU A 40 -11.78 -12.20 -1.29
N ILE A 41 -12.63 -11.85 -0.32
CA ILE A 41 -13.34 -10.55 -0.30
C ILE A 41 -12.35 -9.40 -0.23
N SER A 42 -11.40 -9.49 0.70
CA SER A 42 -10.34 -8.48 0.86
C SER A 42 -9.54 -8.32 -0.42
N PHE A 43 -9.06 -9.41 -0.99
CA PHE A 43 -8.30 -9.46 -2.24
C PHE A 43 -9.08 -8.84 -3.40
N SER A 44 -10.36 -9.17 -3.53
CA SER A 44 -11.25 -8.63 -4.55
C SER A 44 -11.39 -7.10 -4.45
N LEU A 45 -11.60 -6.55 -3.25
CA LEU A 45 -11.73 -5.11 -3.05
C LEU A 45 -10.44 -4.36 -3.42
N ILE A 46 -9.29 -4.89 -3.01
CA ILE A 46 -7.99 -4.29 -3.31
C ILE A 46 -7.74 -4.35 -4.83
N THR A 47 -8.07 -5.47 -5.47
CA THR A 47 -7.95 -5.63 -6.93
C THR A 47 -8.74 -4.56 -7.67
N ILE A 48 -9.97 -4.27 -7.24
CA ILE A 48 -10.80 -3.20 -7.81
C ILE A 48 -10.15 -1.83 -7.60
N LEU A 49 -9.71 -1.54 -6.38
CA LEU A 49 -9.07 -0.27 -6.02
C LEU A 49 -7.81 -0.01 -6.85
N TRP A 50 -6.91 -0.99 -6.95
CA TRP A 50 -5.67 -0.85 -7.73
C TRP A 50 -5.93 -0.76 -9.23
N GLY A 51 -6.98 -1.41 -9.74
CA GLY A 51 -7.44 -1.24 -11.11
C GLY A 51 -7.86 0.21 -11.40
N VAL A 52 -8.70 0.80 -10.53
CA VAL A 52 -9.12 2.20 -10.66
C VAL A 52 -7.92 3.16 -10.52
N LEU A 53 -7.04 2.90 -9.55
CA LEU A 53 -5.83 3.70 -9.33
C LEU A 53 -4.91 3.65 -10.56
N SER A 54 -4.74 2.50 -11.20
CA SER A 54 -3.93 2.37 -12.42
C SER A 54 -4.48 3.22 -13.56
N LEU A 55 -5.80 3.28 -13.70
CA LEU A 55 -6.46 4.09 -14.72
C LEU A 55 -6.24 5.58 -14.43
N ALA A 56 -6.44 6.02 -13.19
CA ALA A 56 -6.22 7.39 -12.76
C ALA A 56 -4.76 7.85 -12.93
N VAL A 57 -3.80 7.01 -12.55
CA VAL A 57 -2.37 7.33 -12.73
C VAL A 57 -2.01 7.41 -14.21
N THR A 58 -2.57 6.52 -15.03
CA THR A 58 -2.37 6.55 -16.49
C THR A 58 -2.92 7.84 -17.10
N THR A 59 -4.13 8.28 -16.72
CA THR A 59 -4.72 9.52 -17.25
C THR A 59 -3.90 10.74 -16.84
N VAL A 60 -3.44 10.82 -15.60
CA VAL A 60 -2.57 11.91 -15.12
C VAL A 60 -1.25 11.96 -15.91
N ILE A 61 -0.55 10.82 -16.05
CA ILE A 61 0.70 10.75 -16.80
C ILE A 61 0.49 11.15 -18.27
N TRP A 62 -0.62 10.70 -18.87
CA TRP A 62 -0.95 11.05 -20.24
C TRP A 62 -1.28 12.55 -20.43
N LEU A 63 -1.97 13.17 -19.46
CA LEU A 63 -2.25 14.61 -19.48
C LEU A 63 -0.98 15.45 -19.33
N ILE A 64 -0.11 15.09 -18.37
CA ILE A 64 1.20 15.73 -18.19
C ILE A 64 2.00 15.64 -19.49
N TRP A 65 2.00 14.47 -20.14
CA TRP A 65 2.66 14.31 -21.42
C TRP A 65 2.08 15.23 -22.49
N LYS A 66 0.75 15.27 -22.64
CA LYS A 66 0.12 16.12 -23.64
C LYS A 66 0.42 17.60 -23.42
N ALA A 67 0.55 18.03 -22.17
CA ALA A 67 1.01 19.37 -21.83
C ALA A 67 2.47 19.61 -22.27
N ILE A 68 3.38 18.65 -22.01
CA ILE A 68 4.78 18.73 -22.43
C ILE A 68 4.89 18.75 -23.96
N GLU A 69 4.14 17.90 -24.67
CA GLU A 69 4.12 17.85 -26.13
C GLU A 69 3.65 19.20 -26.72
N CYS A 70 2.60 19.79 -26.16
CA CYS A 70 2.11 21.11 -26.54
C CYS A 70 3.16 22.21 -26.30
N PHE A 71 3.85 22.16 -25.15
CA PHE A 71 4.92 23.10 -24.81
C PHE A 71 6.14 22.96 -25.72
N LEU A 72 6.58 21.73 -26.01
CA LEU A 72 7.71 21.45 -26.90
C LEU A 72 7.40 21.82 -28.35
N ALA A 73 6.17 21.60 -28.80
CA ALA A 73 5.70 22.05 -30.11
C ALA A 73 5.80 23.58 -30.25
N ARG A 74 5.54 24.33 -29.17
CA ARG A 74 5.70 25.79 -29.14
C ARG A 74 7.16 26.25 -29.29
N ILE A 75 8.10 25.40 -28.89
CA ILE A 75 9.55 25.63 -28.98
C ILE A 75 10.13 25.07 -30.31
N GLY A 76 9.33 24.34 -31.10
CA GLY A 76 9.76 23.74 -32.37
C GLY A 76 10.52 22.42 -32.22
N LEU A 77 10.48 21.78 -31.05
CA LEU A 77 11.14 20.50 -30.78
C LEU A 77 10.17 19.33 -30.94
N ASN A 78 10.38 18.51 -31.97
CA ASN A 78 9.62 17.27 -32.19
C ASN A 78 10.31 16.06 -31.55
N ILE A 79 10.06 15.84 -30.26
CA ILE A 79 10.57 14.66 -29.53
C ILE A 79 9.48 13.59 -29.45
N LYS A 80 9.78 12.39 -29.95
CA LYS A 80 8.88 11.23 -29.84
C LYS A 80 8.77 10.71 -28.39
N TRP A 81 7.60 10.16 -28.03
CA TRP A 81 7.33 9.62 -26.70
C TRP A 81 8.26 8.46 -26.31
N GLU A 82 8.66 7.61 -27.26
CA GLU A 82 9.52 6.46 -27.00
C GLU A 82 10.90 6.87 -26.46
N HIS A 83 11.43 8.00 -26.94
CA HIS A 83 12.70 8.53 -26.47
C HIS A 83 12.59 9.09 -25.05
N LEU A 84 11.48 9.78 -24.75
CA LEU A 84 11.24 10.35 -23.43
C LEU A 84 10.92 9.26 -22.39
N LEU A 85 10.25 8.18 -22.78
CA LEU A 85 10.02 7.03 -21.90
C LEU A 85 11.33 6.34 -21.53
N ILE A 86 12.22 6.10 -22.50
CA ILE A 86 13.54 5.51 -22.24
C ILE A 86 14.40 6.44 -21.37
N PHE A 87 14.33 7.74 -21.61
CA PHE A 87 15.01 8.73 -20.77
C PHE A 87 14.53 8.65 -19.31
N ALA A 88 13.21 8.64 -19.09
CA ALA A 88 12.62 8.55 -17.76
C ALA A 88 13.01 7.25 -17.05
N VAL A 89 12.92 6.10 -17.74
CA VAL A 89 13.29 4.80 -17.16
C VAL A 89 14.78 4.75 -16.82
N ASN A 90 15.67 5.21 -17.70
CA ASN A 90 17.10 5.27 -17.42
C ASN A 90 17.43 6.22 -16.27
N SER A 91 16.76 7.37 -16.19
CA SER A 91 16.93 8.34 -15.11
C SER A 91 16.56 7.74 -13.75
N VAL A 92 15.43 7.03 -13.67
CA VAL A 92 15.02 6.32 -12.45
C VAL A 92 16.00 5.19 -12.11
N PHE A 93 16.41 4.38 -13.09
CA PHE A 93 17.34 3.26 -12.85
C PHE A 93 18.68 3.75 -12.31
N ILE A 94 19.26 4.78 -12.93
CA ILE A 94 20.52 5.37 -12.48
C ILE A 94 20.32 6.05 -11.11
N GLY A 95 19.21 6.74 -10.88
CA GLY A 95 18.85 7.33 -9.58
C GLY A 95 18.78 6.30 -8.46
N VAL A 96 18.13 5.16 -8.69
CA VAL A 96 18.05 4.05 -7.73
C VAL A 96 19.43 3.45 -7.47
N MET A 97 20.23 3.20 -8.52
CA MET A 97 21.61 2.72 -8.37
C MET A 97 22.44 3.65 -7.49
N LEU A 98 22.30 4.97 -7.66
CA LEU A 98 22.99 5.96 -6.85
C LEU A 98 22.54 5.96 -5.40
N VAL A 99 21.24 5.80 -5.13
CA VAL A 99 20.74 5.69 -3.75
C VAL A 99 21.29 4.43 -3.07
N ILE A 100 21.35 3.31 -3.80
CA ILE A 100 21.93 2.06 -3.29
C ILE A 100 23.43 2.22 -3.02
N ILE A 101 24.18 2.77 -3.97
CA ILE A 101 25.62 3.04 -3.83
C ILE A 101 25.87 3.99 -2.66
N LYS A 102 25.08 5.07 -2.54
CA LYS A 102 25.19 6.00 -1.42
C LYS A 102 24.93 5.30 -0.08
N ARG A 103 23.90 4.45 -0.02
CA ARG A 103 23.54 3.70 1.18
C ARG A 103 24.60 2.66 1.56
N PHE A 104 25.26 2.04 0.58
CA PHE A 104 26.23 0.97 0.79
C PHE A 104 27.66 1.47 1.05
N VAL A 105 28.10 2.50 0.32
CA VAL A 105 29.50 2.98 0.32
C VAL A 105 29.68 4.24 1.17
N TRP A 106 28.69 5.14 1.18
CA TRP A 106 28.79 6.49 1.72
C TRP A 106 28.07 6.65 3.06
N HIS A 107 28.36 5.79 4.04
CA HIS A 107 27.77 5.96 5.38
C HIS A 107 28.40 7.13 6.17
N SER A 108 29.64 7.53 5.86
CA SER A 108 30.44 8.39 6.76
C SER A 108 31.10 9.62 6.10
N ILE A 109 30.89 9.89 4.81
CA ILE A 109 31.58 10.99 4.10
C ILE A 109 30.60 12.13 3.80
N VAL A 110 30.90 13.31 4.34
CA VAL A 110 30.17 14.56 4.06
C VAL A 110 30.64 15.10 2.70
N ILE A 111 29.83 14.90 1.67
CA ILE A 111 30.14 15.41 0.31
C ILE A 111 29.81 16.90 0.25
N GLU A 112 30.78 17.73 -0.15
CA GLU A 112 30.63 19.17 -0.37
C GLU A 112 29.64 19.50 -1.52
N PRO A 113 28.93 20.64 -1.45
CA PRO A 113 27.79 20.92 -2.34
C PRO A 113 28.15 21.00 -3.83
N TYR A 114 29.36 21.48 -4.19
CA TYR A 114 29.77 21.56 -5.60
C TYR A 114 30.08 20.17 -6.21
N ILE A 115 30.64 19.24 -5.42
CA ILE A 115 30.87 17.85 -5.88
C ILE A 115 29.53 17.17 -6.17
N ARG A 116 28.49 17.43 -5.35
CA ARG A 116 27.14 16.91 -5.60
C ARG A 116 26.57 17.44 -6.93
N LEU A 117 26.75 18.73 -7.22
CA LEU A 117 26.27 19.31 -8.47
C LEU A 117 26.97 18.70 -9.69
N LEU A 118 28.30 18.54 -9.64
CA LEU A 118 29.08 17.90 -10.71
C LEU A 118 28.65 16.45 -10.96
N LEU A 119 28.40 15.68 -9.89
CA LEU A 119 27.88 14.32 -10.00
C LEU A 119 26.53 14.30 -10.70
N VAL A 120 25.58 15.14 -10.27
CA VAL A 120 24.24 15.23 -10.88
C VAL A 120 24.31 15.59 -12.36
N LEU A 121 25.16 16.54 -12.73
CA LEU A 121 25.38 16.93 -14.14
C LEU A 121 26.00 15.79 -14.96
N GLY A 122 27.00 15.10 -14.42
CA GLY A 122 27.61 13.93 -15.06
C GLY A 122 26.59 12.81 -15.29
N ILE A 123 25.75 12.54 -14.30
CA ILE A 123 24.64 11.57 -14.40
C ILE A 123 23.66 11.99 -15.49
N PHE A 124 23.26 13.26 -15.51
CA PHE A 124 22.33 13.78 -16.51
C PHE A 124 22.88 13.60 -17.94
N LEU A 125 24.18 13.86 -18.15
CA LEU A 125 24.86 13.61 -19.42
C LEU A 125 24.86 12.12 -19.79
N VAL A 126 25.20 11.24 -18.85
CA VAL A 126 25.19 9.78 -19.07
C VAL A 126 23.80 9.28 -19.46
N VAL A 127 22.74 9.73 -18.76
CA VAL A 127 21.35 9.37 -19.09
C VAL A 127 20.99 9.85 -20.50
N THR A 128 21.39 11.08 -20.85
CA THR A 128 21.11 11.68 -22.16
C THR A 128 21.83 10.93 -23.29
N ILE A 129 23.12 10.61 -23.12
CA ILE A 129 23.92 9.86 -24.10
C ILE A 129 23.39 8.44 -24.26
N SER A 130 23.08 7.75 -23.15
CA SER A 130 22.49 6.41 -23.16
C SER A 130 21.15 6.38 -23.91
N THR A 131 20.29 7.38 -23.65
CA THR A 131 19.01 7.52 -24.35
C THR A 131 19.21 7.78 -25.84
N TRP A 132 20.18 8.62 -26.20
CA TRP A 132 20.50 8.90 -27.60
C TRP A 132 21.01 7.67 -28.35
N LEU A 133 21.89 6.87 -27.74
CA LEU A 133 22.37 5.59 -28.29
C LEU A 133 21.22 4.58 -28.47
N ALA A 134 20.30 4.53 -27.51
CA ALA A 134 19.14 3.63 -27.55
C ALA A 134 18.03 4.11 -28.50
N ARG A 135 18.10 5.34 -29.04
CA ARG A 135 16.99 5.96 -29.79
C ARG A 135 16.51 5.10 -30.96
N ASN A 136 17.44 4.52 -31.73
CA ASN A 136 17.10 3.74 -32.93
C ASN A 136 16.48 2.38 -32.59
N LYS A 137 16.72 1.88 -31.37
CA LYS A 137 16.18 0.61 -30.87
C LYS A 137 14.97 0.80 -29.96
N ALA A 138 14.59 2.04 -29.66
CA ALA A 138 13.61 2.40 -28.65
C ALA A 138 12.24 1.75 -28.88
N GLU A 139 11.68 1.97 -30.08
CA GLU A 139 10.39 1.39 -30.47
C GLU A 139 10.42 -0.14 -30.40
N ARG A 140 11.53 -0.77 -30.83
CA ARG A 140 11.70 -2.22 -30.80
C ARG A 140 11.74 -2.77 -29.38
N LEU A 141 12.47 -2.11 -28.47
CA LEU A 141 12.57 -2.50 -27.06
C LEU A 141 11.21 -2.38 -26.35
N ILE A 142 10.52 -1.25 -26.53
CA ILE A 142 9.20 -1.03 -25.93
C ILE A 142 8.20 -2.08 -26.43
N ASN A 143 8.17 -2.34 -27.74
CA ASN A 143 7.27 -3.35 -28.30
C ASN A 143 7.61 -4.76 -27.80
N ALA A 144 8.89 -5.11 -27.69
CA ALA A 144 9.31 -6.41 -27.14
C ALA A 144 8.84 -6.61 -25.69
N VAL A 145 8.94 -5.57 -24.86
CA VAL A 145 8.46 -5.59 -23.47
C VAL A 145 6.92 -5.69 -23.43
N LEU A 146 6.22 -4.84 -24.20
CA LEU A 146 4.76 -4.84 -24.23
C LEU A 146 4.18 -6.17 -24.72
N MET A 147 4.81 -6.82 -25.70
CA MET A 147 4.39 -8.15 -26.17
C MET A 147 4.46 -9.20 -25.05
N ARG A 148 5.54 -9.20 -24.26
CA ARG A 148 5.68 -10.13 -23.11
C ARG A 148 4.68 -9.82 -21.99
N ILE A 149 4.47 -8.54 -21.71
CA ILE A 149 3.55 -8.08 -20.68
C ILE A 149 2.07 -8.32 -21.06
N THR A 150 1.75 -8.43 -22.35
CA THR A 150 0.37 -8.61 -22.82
C THR A 150 -0.30 -9.84 -22.18
N LEU A 151 0.43 -10.94 -21.99
CA LEU A 151 -0.10 -12.14 -21.31
C LEU A 151 -0.44 -11.86 -19.84
N LEU A 152 0.41 -11.10 -19.14
CA LEU A 152 0.16 -10.67 -17.75
C LEU A 152 -1.06 -9.74 -17.66
N VAL A 153 -1.23 -8.82 -18.62
CA VAL A 153 -2.41 -7.94 -18.66
C VAL A 153 -3.69 -8.75 -18.78
N TRP A 154 -3.72 -9.78 -19.64
CA TRP A 154 -4.88 -10.65 -19.76
C TRP A 154 -5.15 -11.45 -18.48
N LEU A 155 -4.10 -12.04 -17.89
CA LEU A 155 -4.21 -12.77 -16.62
C LEU A 155 -4.82 -11.88 -15.52
N PHE A 156 -4.25 -10.69 -15.33
CA PHE A 156 -4.71 -9.74 -14.31
C PHE A 156 -6.08 -9.15 -14.65
N GLY A 157 -6.38 -8.95 -15.94
CA GLY A 157 -7.71 -8.54 -16.41
C GLY A 157 -8.79 -9.55 -16.06
N VAL A 158 -8.50 -10.85 -16.21
CA VAL A 158 -9.43 -11.93 -15.81
C VAL A 158 -9.63 -11.92 -14.29
N ILE A 159 -8.56 -11.80 -13.50
CA ILE A 159 -8.64 -11.72 -12.03
C ILE A 159 -9.48 -10.51 -11.59
N PHE A 160 -9.26 -9.34 -12.19
CA PHE A 160 -10.04 -8.14 -11.94
C PHE A 160 -11.53 -8.35 -12.26
N LEU A 161 -11.82 -8.95 -13.42
CA LEU A 161 -13.19 -9.18 -13.89
C LEU A 161 -13.92 -10.21 -13.03
N LEU A 162 -13.24 -11.25 -12.55
CA LEU A 162 -13.76 -12.24 -11.60
C LEU A 162 -13.95 -11.65 -10.20
N SER A 163 -13.15 -10.65 -9.81
CA SER A 163 -13.28 -9.98 -8.51
C SER A 163 -14.56 -9.14 -8.42
N THR A 164 -14.93 -8.43 -9.48
CA THR A 164 -16.14 -7.57 -9.49
C THR A 164 -17.43 -8.26 -9.02
N PRO A 165 -17.84 -9.44 -9.55
CA PRO A 165 -19.05 -10.12 -9.11
C PRO A 165 -18.95 -10.64 -7.66
N VAL A 166 -17.76 -11.07 -7.22
CA VAL A 166 -17.53 -11.51 -5.83
C VAL A 166 -17.75 -10.34 -4.87
N ALA A 167 -17.08 -9.20 -5.09
CA ALA A 167 -17.28 -8.02 -4.26
C ALA A 167 -18.74 -7.53 -4.27
N PHE A 168 -19.38 -7.53 -5.43
CA PHE A 168 -20.77 -7.08 -5.58
C PHE A 168 -21.75 -7.99 -4.81
N TYR A 169 -21.63 -9.31 -4.96
CA TYR A 169 -22.46 -10.27 -4.23
C TYR A 169 -22.36 -10.07 -2.70
N TYR A 170 -21.14 -9.89 -2.18
CA TYR A 170 -20.94 -9.66 -0.75
C TYR A 170 -21.45 -8.30 -0.29
N ALA A 171 -21.22 -7.22 -1.05
CA ALA A 171 -21.73 -5.89 -0.71
C ALA A 171 -23.27 -5.90 -0.62
N PHE A 172 -23.94 -6.64 -1.51
CA PHE A 172 -25.39 -6.77 -1.51
C PHE A 172 -25.90 -7.66 -0.37
N LYS A 173 -25.25 -8.80 -0.10
CA LYS A 173 -25.63 -9.72 0.98
C LYS A 173 -25.48 -9.07 2.37
N LYS A 174 -24.37 -8.38 2.63
CA LYS A 174 -24.11 -7.72 3.92
C LYS A 174 -25.13 -6.62 4.25
N ASN A 175 -25.73 -5.99 3.23
CA ASN A 175 -26.80 -5.01 3.41
C ASN A 175 -28.13 -5.65 3.85
N THR A 176 -28.27 -6.97 3.69
CA THR A 176 -29.45 -7.73 4.14
C THR A 176 -29.30 -8.19 5.59
N ASP A 177 -28.06 -8.38 6.07
CA ASP A 177 -27.72 -8.69 7.46
C ASP A 177 -27.75 -7.44 8.37
N ASN A 178 -28.62 -6.47 8.08
CA ASN A 178 -28.94 -5.41 9.05
C ASN A 178 -29.32 -6.10 10.34
N VAL A 179 -28.48 -5.95 11.35
CA VAL A 179 -28.56 -6.62 12.64
C VAL A 179 -29.94 -6.35 13.23
N THR A 180 -30.88 -7.26 13.01
CA THR A 180 -31.99 -7.45 13.93
C THR A 180 -31.32 -7.86 15.22
N ALA A 181 -31.10 -6.88 16.10
CA ALA A 181 -30.62 -7.13 17.45
C ALA A 181 -31.56 -8.18 18.03
N GLN A 182 -31.09 -9.42 18.12
CA GLN A 182 -31.86 -10.49 18.73
C GLN A 182 -32.06 -10.06 20.17
N THR A 183 -33.29 -9.64 20.47
CA THR A 183 -33.70 -9.38 21.84
C THR A 183 -33.85 -10.74 22.49
N TYR A 184 -32.75 -11.27 23.02
CA TYR A 184 -32.83 -12.40 23.93
C TYR A 184 -33.67 -11.93 25.13
N PRO A 185 -34.74 -12.64 25.51
CA PRO A 185 -35.40 -12.35 26.77
C PRO A 185 -34.33 -12.47 27.85
N ALA A 186 -33.98 -11.36 28.48
CA ALA A 186 -33.08 -11.36 29.61
C ALA A 186 -33.74 -12.26 30.66
N GLY A 187 -33.20 -13.46 30.86
CA GLY A 187 -33.54 -14.21 32.06
C GLY A 187 -33.06 -13.37 33.23
N ASP A 188 -33.95 -13.05 34.18
CA ASP A 188 -33.71 -12.20 35.36
C ASP A 188 -32.55 -12.69 36.27
N THR A 189 -31.85 -13.76 35.89
CA THR A 189 -30.82 -14.46 36.67
C THR A 189 -29.40 -14.25 36.17
N LEU A 190 -29.18 -13.67 34.99
CA LEU A 190 -27.83 -13.43 34.44
C LEU A 190 -27.43 -11.96 34.57
N PRO A 191 -26.17 -11.66 34.96
CA PRO A 191 -25.68 -10.28 35.02
C PRO A 191 -25.53 -9.69 33.61
N ASN A 192 -25.75 -8.38 33.49
CA ASN A 192 -25.40 -7.64 32.28
C ASN A 192 -23.87 -7.56 32.14
N ILE A 193 -23.34 -7.92 30.98
CA ILE A 193 -21.90 -7.85 30.68
C ILE A 193 -21.67 -6.68 29.72
N ILE A 194 -20.87 -5.70 30.15
CA ILE A 194 -20.44 -4.58 29.32
C ILE A 194 -18.95 -4.74 29.01
N LEU A 195 -18.61 -4.86 27.73
CA LEU A 195 -17.23 -4.91 27.25
C LEU A 195 -16.84 -3.54 26.70
N VAL A 196 -15.91 -2.86 27.38
CA VAL A 196 -15.34 -1.58 26.94
C VAL A 196 -13.96 -1.82 26.36
N THR A 197 -13.75 -1.43 25.10
CA THR A 197 -12.45 -1.55 24.42
C THR A 197 -11.92 -0.17 24.02
N PHE A 198 -10.61 0.00 24.07
CA PHE A 198 -9.94 1.23 23.67
C PHE A 198 -8.95 0.94 22.55
N ASP A 199 -8.94 1.76 21.50
CA ASP A 199 -7.92 1.67 20.45
C ASP A 199 -6.63 2.39 20.88
N ALA A 200 -5.49 1.75 20.62
CA ALA A 200 -4.15 2.25 20.90
C ALA A 200 -3.86 2.69 22.36
N LEU A 201 -4.66 2.28 23.35
CA LEU A 201 -4.41 2.59 24.77
C LEU A 201 -3.19 1.81 25.29
N THR A 202 -2.28 2.51 25.98
CA THR A 202 -1.08 1.90 26.56
C THR A 202 -1.03 2.13 28.06
N ALA A 203 -0.69 1.06 28.81
CA ALA A 203 -0.50 1.14 30.27
C ALA A 203 0.56 2.19 30.66
N ARG A 204 1.54 2.47 29.79
CA ARG A 204 2.59 3.48 30.06
C ARG A 204 2.05 4.91 30.20
N HIS A 205 0.85 5.19 29.71
CA HIS A 205 0.24 6.52 29.73
C HIS A 205 -1.02 6.58 30.60
N MET A 206 -1.25 5.60 31.47
CA MET A 206 -2.39 5.55 32.38
C MET A 206 -1.93 5.80 33.82
N SER A 207 -2.60 6.70 34.54
CA SER A 207 -2.32 6.95 35.97
C SER A 207 -2.49 5.69 36.81
N LEU A 208 -3.46 4.84 36.48
CA LEU A 208 -3.67 3.52 37.09
C LEU A 208 -2.40 2.66 37.17
N TYR A 209 -1.51 2.76 36.18
CA TYR A 209 -0.28 1.97 36.10
C TYR A 209 0.98 2.77 36.49
N GLY A 210 0.81 3.92 37.15
CA GLY A 210 1.91 4.73 37.68
C GLY A 210 2.40 5.85 36.76
N TYR A 211 1.61 6.27 35.77
CA TYR A 211 1.93 7.46 35.00
C TYR A 211 1.80 8.72 35.87
N HIS A 212 2.76 9.64 35.77
CA HIS A 212 2.87 10.83 36.62
C HIS A 212 1.72 11.84 36.50
N ARG A 213 0.88 11.75 35.46
CA ARG A 213 -0.29 12.62 35.27
C ARG A 213 -1.54 11.78 35.47
N GLU A 214 -2.57 12.38 36.06
CA GLU A 214 -3.90 11.79 36.23
C GLU A 214 -4.65 11.68 34.89
N THR A 215 -4.26 10.71 34.06
CA THR A 215 -4.81 10.52 32.71
C THR A 215 -6.03 9.61 32.68
N THR A 216 -6.28 8.81 33.72
CA THR A 216 -7.39 7.84 33.78
C THR A 216 -8.18 7.86 35.10
N PRO A 217 -8.54 9.02 35.68
CA PRO A 217 -9.07 9.13 37.04
C PRO A 217 -10.31 8.25 37.31
N PHE A 218 -11.24 8.14 36.37
CA PHE A 218 -12.41 7.27 36.51
C PHE A 218 -12.06 5.78 36.52
N ILE A 219 -11.07 5.36 35.73
CA ILE A 219 -10.60 3.97 35.69
C ILE A 219 -9.82 3.69 36.98
N ASP A 220 -9.06 4.67 37.48
CA ASP A 220 -8.31 4.57 38.74
C ASP A 220 -9.25 4.37 39.94
N GLU A 221 -10.38 5.08 39.96
CA GLU A 221 -11.41 4.90 40.98
C GLU A 221 -12.11 3.54 40.86
N TRP A 222 -12.54 3.18 39.65
CA TRP A 222 -13.22 1.90 39.39
C TRP A 222 -12.34 0.69 39.69
N ALA A 223 -11.03 0.78 39.44
CA ALA A 223 -10.09 -0.31 39.67
C ALA A 223 -9.93 -0.70 41.15
N LYS A 224 -10.35 0.15 42.10
CA LYS A 224 -10.28 -0.14 43.55
C LYS A 224 -11.14 -1.34 43.94
N ASP A 225 -12.27 -1.51 43.27
CA ASP A 225 -13.24 -2.58 43.54
C ASP A 225 -13.29 -3.63 42.41
N ALA A 226 -12.29 -3.63 41.51
CA ALA A 226 -12.24 -4.50 40.34
C ALA A 226 -10.96 -5.36 40.31
N LEU A 227 -11.00 -6.41 39.48
CA LEU A 227 -9.84 -7.25 39.24
C LEU A 227 -8.87 -6.58 38.26
N LEU A 228 -7.71 -6.13 38.76
CA LEU A 228 -6.69 -5.45 37.95
C LEU A 228 -5.66 -6.42 37.37
N PHE A 229 -5.48 -6.40 36.05
CA PHE A 229 -4.44 -7.18 35.36
C PHE A 229 -3.21 -6.32 35.07
N THR A 230 -2.11 -6.54 35.80
CA THR A 230 -0.86 -5.77 35.63
C THR A 230 0.07 -6.30 34.53
N SER A 231 -0.22 -7.48 33.97
CA SER A 231 0.59 -8.12 32.93
C SER A 231 -0.25 -8.61 31.74
N ALA A 232 -1.30 -7.86 31.38
CA ALA A 232 -2.02 -8.09 30.14
C ALA A 232 -1.18 -7.59 28.96
N LYS A 233 -0.79 -8.49 28.07
CA LYS A 233 -0.03 -8.16 26.86
C LYS A 233 -0.85 -8.44 25.61
N SER A 234 -0.83 -7.49 24.68
CA SER A 234 -1.28 -7.76 23.31
C SER A 234 -0.25 -8.66 22.62
N ASP A 235 -0.74 -9.53 21.75
CA ASP A 235 0.11 -10.43 20.98
C ASP A 235 0.86 -9.69 19.84
N GLY A 236 0.54 -8.41 19.58
CA GLY A 236 1.26 -7.51 18.67
C GLY A 236 0.76 -6.06 18.72
N ALA A 237 1.34 -5.19 17.89
CA ALA A 237 1.11 -3.74 17.90
C ALA A 237 0.11 -3.23 16.83
N TYR A 238 -0.75 -4.11 16.29
CA TYR A 238 -1.72 -3.78 15.23
C TYR A 238 -3.16 -3.96 15.73
N THR A 239 -4.07 -3.09 15.30
CA THR A 239 -5.47 -3.02 15.78
C THR A 239 -6.37 -4.19 15.30
N THR A 240 -6.04 -4.84 14.18
CA THR A 240 -6.82 -5.97 13.61
C THR A 240 -6.38 -7.35 14.14
N PRO A 241 -7.29 -8.33 14.19
CA PRO A 241 -8.08 -8.65 15.38
C PRO A 241 -7.21 -9.32 16.46
N ARG A 242 -6.86 -8.59 17.52
CA ARG A 242 -6.26 -9.20 18.73
C ARG A 242 -7.04 -8.81 19.97
N ILE A 243 -8.16 -9.49 20.16
CA ILE A 243 -8.81 -9.62 21.48
C ILE A 243 -8.35 -10.96 22.07
N PHE A 244 -7.03 -11.16 22.16
CA PHE A 244 -6.45 -12.28 22.90
C PHE A 244 -5.36 -11.75 23.79
N PHE A 245 -5.62 -11.75 25.10
CA PHE A 245 -4.68 -11.28 26.10
C PHE A 245 -4.07 -12.47 26.82
N ARG A 246 -2.75 -12.47 26.97
CA ARG A 246 -2.06 -13.35 27.91
C ARG A 246 -1.94 -12.63 29.24
N TYR A 247 -2.38 -13.25 30.33
CA TYR A 247 -2.38 -12.65 31.67
C TYR A 247 -1.66 -13.54 32.69
N LYS A 248 -1.06 -12.91 33.71
CA LYS A 248 -0.59 -13.55 34.95
C LYS A 248 -1.29 -12.86 36.11
N PHE A 249 -1.80 -13.66 37.04
CA PHE A 249 -2.49 -13.18 38.23
C PHE A 249 -1.49 -12.86 39.35
N LYS A 250 -1.75 -11.81 40.13
CA LYS A 250 -1.11 -11.60 41.44
C LYS A 250 -2.24 -11.30 42.43
N PRO A 251 -2.53 -12.19 43.40
CA PRO A 251 -3.48 -11.87 44.45
C PRO A 251 -2.93 -10.69 45.30
N ALA A 252 -3.85 -9.87 45.80
CA ALA A 252 -3.57 -8.88 46.83
C ALA A 252 -3.19 -9.56 48.15
#